data_AF-A0A8A4V074-F1
#
_entry.id   AF-A0A8A4V074-F1
#
_cell.length_a   1.000
_cell.length_b   1.000
_cell.length_c   1.000
_cell.angle_alpha   90.00
_cell.angle_beta   90.00
_cell.angle_gamma   90.00
#
_symmetry.space_group_name_H-M   'P 1'
#
loop_
_entity.id
_entity.type
_entity.pdbx_description
1 polymer ?
#
loop_
_entity_poly.entity_id
_entity_poly.type
_entity_poly.pdbx_seq_one_letter_code
_entity_poly.pdbx_strand_id
1 'polypeptide(L)'
;MVKGIIYLAKAGTGKTTFITSGLKEQFKNKNILFITYTRQNTENLKNKLQVSTISFKDYEVLTFYQFLERELIAPFKLSVKENLELKYDISGLYFRNCKEINNSKYIKKKSPAFWQSESGALFGDKLSALLTEKRN
;
A
#
# COMPACT_ATOMS: atom_id res chain seq x y z
N MET A 1 23.52 3.72 -9.31
CA MET A 1 22.28 4.03 -10.07
C MET A 1 21.34 2.85 -9.96
N VAL A 2 20.09 3.07 -9.55
CA VAL A 2 19.05 2.03 -9.57
C VAL A 2 18.53 1.91 -11.00
N LYS A 3 18.57 0.71 -11.58
CA LYS A 3 18.04 0.46 -12.93
C LYS A 3 16.55 0.11 -12.83
N GLY A 4 15.69 1.01 -13.29
CA GLY A 4 14.26 0.72 -13.46
C GLY A 4 14.02 -0.07 -14.74
N ILE A 5 13.17 -1.08 -14.68
CA ILE A 5 12.75 -1.88 -15.85
C ILE A 5 11.22 -1.86 -15.92
N ILE A 6 10.69 -1.54 -17.10
CA ILE A 6 9.25 -1.54 -17.38
C ILE A 6 8.97 -2.64 -18.40
N TYR A 7 8.02 -3.52 -18.09
CA TYR A 7 7.55 -4.57 -18.99
C TYR A 7 6.15 -4.22 -19.51
N LEU A 8 6.01 -4.01 -20.81
CA LEU A 8 4.72 -3.82 -21.48
C LEU A 8 4.15 -5.18 -21.89
N ALA A 9 2.92 -5.48 -21.46
CA ALA A 9 2.33 -6.79 -21.69
C ALA A 9 0.81 -6.72 -21.91
N LYS A 10 0.34 -7.33 -23.00
CA LYS A 10 -1.09 -7.45 -23.32
C LYS A 10 -1.81 -8.37 -22.32
N ALA A 11 -3.14 -8.28 -22.26
CA ALA A 11 -3.95 -9.28 -21.56
C ALA A 11 -3.68 -10.69 -22.13
N GLY A 12 -3.65 -11.71 -21.25
CA GLY A 12 -3.44 -13.11 -21.64
C GLY A 12 -1.99 -13.54 -21.92
N THR A 13 -1.00 -12.64 -21.96
CA THR A 13 0.40 -12.99 -22.34
C THR A 13 1.21 -13.69 -21.24
N GLY A 14 0.58 -14.18 -20.18
CA GLY A 14 1.29 -14.89 -19.10
C GLY A 14 2.13 -14.00 -18.18
N LYS A 15 1.75 -12.72 -17.98
CA LYS A 15 2.44 -11.77 -17.07
C LYS A 15 2.87 -12.38 -15.74
N THR A 16 1.95 -13.09 -15.07
CA THR A 16 2.24 -13.71 -13.78
C THR A 16 3.30 -14.80 -13.92
N THR A 17 3.21 -15.66 -14.93
CA THR A 17 4.18 -16.73 -15.20
C THR A 17 5.57 -16.15 -15.51
N PHE A 18 5.62 -15.04 -16.26
CA PHE A 18 6.87 -14.34 -16.52
C PHE A 18 7.54 -13.88 -15.22
N ILE A 19 6.78 -13.29 -14.29
CA ILE A 19 7.32 -12.83 -13.00
C ILE A 19 7.71 -14.02 -12.09
N THR A 20 6.92 -15.08 -12.04
CA THR A 20 7.14 -16.21 -11.11
C THR A 20 8.12 -17.25 -11.61
N SER A 21 8.50 -17.24 -12.89
CA SER A 21 9.42 -18.24 -13.47
C SER A 21 10.40 -17.65 -14.47
N GLY A 22 9.95 -16.72 -15.33
CA GLY A 22 10.79 -16.13 -16.39
C GLY A 22 11.92 -15.22 -15.87
N LEU A 23 11.77 -14.64 -14.67
CA LEU A 23 12.77 -13.76 -14.06
C LEU A 23 13.69 -14.47 -13.05
N LYS A 24 13.82 -15.80 -13.15
CA LYS A 24 14.55 -16.64 -12.19
C LYS A 24 15.94 -16.14 -11.85
N GLU A 25 16.78 -15.91 -12.85
CA GLU A 25 18.16 -15.45 -12.62
C GLU A 25 18.22 -14.04 -12.04
N GLN A 26 17.22 -13.19 -12.34
CA GLN A 26 17.18 -11.83 -11.81
C GLN A 26 16.84 -11.79 -10.32
N PHE A 27 16.02 -12.74 -9.85
CA PHE A 27 15.56 -12.81 -8.47
C PHE A 27 16.34 -13.77 -7.57
N LYS A 28 17.21 -14.60 -8.17
CA LYS A 28 18.03 -15.57 -7.46
C LYS A 28 18.79 -14.95 -6.29
N ASN A 29 18.64 -15.56 -5.10
CA ASN A 29 19.30 -15.18 -3.84
C ASN A 29 19.08 -13.72 -3.40
N LYS A 30 17.97 -13.09 -3.80
CA LYS A 30 17.60 -11.72 -3.40
C LYS A 30 16.40 -11.70 -2.47
N ASN A 31 16.28 -10.61 -1.71
CA ASN A 31 15.07 -10.24 -0.99
C ASN A 31 14.16 -9.50 -1.97
N ILE A 32 12.95 -10.00 -2.21
CA ILE A 32 12.04 -9.46 -3.21
C ILE A 32 10.71 -9.06 -2.58
N LEU A 33 10.28 -7.82 -2.81
CA LEU A 33 8.94 -7.36 -2.47
C LEU A 33 8.08 -7.28 -3.73
N PHE A 34 7.03 -8.09 -3.79
CA PHE A 34 6.00 -8.00 -4.82
C PHE A 34 4.83 -7.14 -4.32
N ILE A 35 4.46 -6.13 -5.10
CA ILE A 35 3.33 -5.25 -4.82
C ILE A 35 2.27 -5.42 -5.91
N THR A 36 1.03 -5.69 -5.53
CA THR A 36 -0.11 -5.76 -6.46
C THR A 36 -1.33 -5.04 -5.90
N TYR A 37 -2.39 -4.86 -6.69
CA TYR A 37 -3.52 -4.02 -6.27
C TYR A 37 -4.57 -4.74 -5.44
N THR A 38 -4.87 -6.01 -5.72
CA THR A 38 -6.01 -6.71 -5.10
C THR A 38 -5.55 -7.87 -4.21
N ARG A 39 -6.38 -8.23 -3.22
CA ARG A 39 -6.14 -9.41 -2.37
C ARG A 39 -6.11 -10.69 -3.21
N GLN A 40 -7.05 -10.84 -4.14
CA GLN A 40 -7.07 -11.97 -5.07
C GLN A 40 -5.78 -12.07 -5.88
N ASN A 41 -5.24 -10.95 -6.39
CA ASN A 41 -3.96 -10.97 -7.12
C ASN A 41 -2.80 -11.38 -6.21
N THR A 42 -2.85 -10.97 -4.95
CA THR A 42 -1.85 -11.32 -3.93
C THR A 42 -1.86 -12.82 -3.69
N GLU A 43 -3.03 -13.42 -3.44
CA GLU A 43 -3.20 -14.86 -3.23
C GLU A 43 -2.78 -15.67 -4.45
N ASN A 44 -3.24 -15.28 -5.64
CA ASN A 44 -2.86 -15.94 -6.89
C ASN A 44 -1.35 -15.91 -7.14
N LEU A 45 -0.70 -14.78 -6.82
CA LEU A 45 0.75 -14.65 -6.97
C LEU A 45 1.49 -15.49 -5.92
N LYS A 46 1.04 -15.48 -4.66
CA LYS A 46 1.60 -16.33 -3.59
C LYS A 46 1.54 -17.80 -3.97
N ASN A 47 0.40 -18.29 -4.44
CA ASN A 47 0.22 -19.69 -4.85
C ASN A 47 1.17 -20.08 -5.97
N LYS A 48 1.40 -19.19 -6.95
CA LYS A 48 2.36 -19.44 -8.04
C LYS A 48 3.81 -19.36 -7.60
N LEU A 49 4.13 -18.50 -6.63
CA LEU A 49 5.48 -18.41 -6.07
C LEU A 49 5.83 -19.61 -5.20
N GLN A 50 4.87 -20.21 -4.50
CA GLN A 50 5.08 -21.43 -3.70
C GLN A 50 5.55 -22.62 -4.54
N VAL A 51 5.06 -22.74 -5.78
CA VAL A 51 5.46 -23.80 -6.73
C VAL A 51 6.53 -23.32 -7.72
N SER A 52 7.09 -22.12 -7.51
CA SER A 52 8.14 -21.57 -8.37
C SER A 52 9.45 -22.30 -8.18
N THR A 53 10.26 -22.39 -9.25
CA THR A 53 11.64 -22.91 -9.16
C THR A 53 12.66 -21.82 -8.86
N ILE A 54 12.21 -20.58 -8.59
CA ILE A 54 13.09 -19.47 -8.24
C ILE A 54 13.55 -19.64 -6.78
N SER A 55 14.86 -19.61 -6.57
CA SER A 55 15.46 -19.61 -5.23
C SER A 55 15.62 -18.18 -4.76
N PHE A 56 14.64 -17.69 -4.01
CA PHE A 56 14.70 -16.39 -3.32
C PHE A 56 15.55 -16.51 -2.05
N LYS A 57 16.15 -15.40 -1.60
CA LYS A 57 16.65 -15.32 -0.21
C LYS A 57 15.46 -15.15 0.75
N ASP A 58 14.57 -14.25 0.39
CA ASP A 58 13.27 -14.04 1.03
C ASP A 58 12.32 -13.36 0.03
N TYR A 59 11.01 -13.51 0.22
CA TYR A 59 10.04 -12.75 -0.56
C TYR A 59 8.77 -12.44 0.22
N GLU A 60 8.19 -11.28 -0.10
CA GLU A 60 6.88 -10.88 0.39
C GLU A 60 5.96 -10.52 -0.77
N VAL A 61 4.67 -10.75 -0.58
CA VAL A 61 3.63 -10.27 -1.50
C VAL A 61 2.62 -9.47 -0.72
N LEU A 62 2.54 -8.18 -1.06
CA LEU A 62 1.63 -7.22 -0.45
C LEU A 62 0.66 -6.65 -1.47
N THR A 63 -0.51 -6.28 -0.97
CA THR A 63 -1.31 -5.27 -1.67
C THR A 63 -0.62 -3.91 -1.59
N PHE A 64 -0.85 -3.05 -2.57
CA PHE A 64 -0.37 -1.67 -2.56
C PHE A 64 -0.80 -0.94 -1.29
N TYR A 65 -2.03 -1.20 -0.82
CA TYR A 65 -2.54 -0.70 0.45
C TYR A 65 -1.68 -1.13 1.65
N GLN A 66 -1.37 -2.42 1.77
CA GLN A 66 -0.57 -2.94 2.88
C GLN A 66 0.84 -2.35 2.86
N PHE A 67 1.40 -2.18 1.66
CA PHE A 67 2.68 -1.50 1.49
C PHE A 67 2.64 -0.06 2.01
N LEU A 68 1.65 0.73 1.59
CA LEU A 68 1.50 2.12 2.06
C LEU A 68 1.32 2.18 3.58
N GLU A 69 0.46 1.32 4.14
CA GLU A 69 0.24 1.30 5.58
C GLU A 69 1.52 0.94 6.34
N ARG A 70 2.21 -0.13 5.92
CA ARG A 70 3.41 -0.64 6.61
C ARG A 70 4.59 0.31 6.49
N GLU A 71 4.83 0.87 5.33
CA GLU A 71 6.06 1.63 5.06
C GLU A 71 5.89 3.14 5.26
N LEU A 72 4.70 3.70 5.04
CA LEU A 72 4.49 5.15 5.05
C LEU A 72 3.68 5.65 6.24
N ILE A 73 2.91 4.79 6.91
CA ILE A 73 2.01 5.21 8.00
C ILE A 73 2.47 4.63 9.32
N ALA A 74 2.64 3.31 9.41
CA ALA A 74 3.03 2.61 10.62
C ALA A 74 4.24 3.23 11.33
N PRO A 75 5.34 3.59 10.63
CA PRO A 75 6.53 4.16 11.28
C PRO A 75 6.27 5.53 11.92
N PHE A 76 5.24 6.24 11.47
CA PHE A 76 4.92 7.59 11.92
C PHE A 76 3.62 7.67 12.71
N LYS A 77 2.99 6.55 13.08
CA LYS A 77 1.68 6.55 13.75
C LYS A 77 1.63 7.47 14.97
N LEU A 78 2.66 7.43 15.82
CA LEU A 78 2.73 8.29 17.01
C LEU A 78 2.78 9.78 16.62
N SER A 79 3.74 10.16 15.78
CA SER A 79 3.88 11.55 15.31
C SER A 79 2.64 12.06 14.59
N VAL A 80 1.98 11.23 13.77
CA VAL A 80 0.73 11.60 13.09
C VAL A 80 -0.41 11.78 14.09
N LYS A 81 -0.51 10.91 15.09
CA LYS A 81 -1.53 11.01 16.14
C LYS A 81 -1.37 12.31 16.93
N GLU A 82 -0.14 12.62 17.35
CA GLU A 82 0.16 13.82 18.14
C GLU A 82 -0.04 15.10 17.33
N ASN A 83 0.53 15.19 16.12
CA ASN A 83 0.48 16.41 15.30
C ASN A 83 -0.93 16.78 14.83
N LEU A 84 -1.80 15.79 14.65
CA LEU A 84 -3.19 16.00 14.21
C LEU A 84 -4.19 15.93 15.38
N GLU A 85 -3.69 15.80 16.62
CA GLU A 85 -4.49 15.66 17.84
C GLU A 85 -5.58 14.58 17.69
N LEU A 86 -5.22 13.44 17.09
CA LEU A 86 -6.18 12.40 16.75
C LEU A 86 -6.80 11.78 18.00
N LYS A 87 -8.13 11.64 17.97
CA LYS A 87 -8.91 11.12 19.09
C LYS A 87 -8.68 9.63 19.33
N TYR A 88 -8.38 8.86 18.27
CA TYR A 88 -8.23 7.41 18.33
C TYR A 88 -6.85 6.98 17.83
N ASP A 89 -6.42 5.78 18.23
CA ASP A 89 -5.22 5.18 17.64
C ASP A 89 -5.43 4.86 16.15
N ILE A 90 -4.37 4.99 15.36
CA ILE A 90 -4.42 4.74 13.93
C ILE A 90 -4.51 3.24 13.67
N SER A 91 -5.72 2.78 13.39
CA SER A 91 -6.05 1.39 13.08
C SER A 91 -5.77 1.01 11.62
N GLY A 92 -5.64 2.00 10.73
CA GLY A 92 -5.33 1.78 9.32
C GLY A 92 -5.75 2.97 8.44
N LEU A 93 -6.08 2.68 7.19
CA LEU A 93 -6.58 3.61 6.19
C LEU A 93 -8.00 3.24 5.75
N TYR A 94 -8.81 4.25 5.48
CA TYR A 94 -10.17 4.12 4.97
C TYR A 94 -10.34 4.96 3.71
N PHE A 95 -10.60 4.29 2.59
CA PHE A 95 -10.80 4.91 1.29
C PHE A 95 -12.29 5.15 1.07
N ARG A 96 -12.69 6.41 1.25
CA ARG A 96 -14.08 6.82 1.02
C ARG A 96 -14.42 6.79 -0.46
N ASN A 97 -15.67 6.41 -0.75
CA ASN A 97 -16.19 6.53 -2.11
C ASN A 97 -16.67 7.96 -2.41
N CYS A 98 -16.90 8.28 -3.68
CA CYS A 98 -17.31 9.63 -4.09
C CYS A 98 -18.64 10.08 -3.46
N LYS A 99 -19.57 9.17 -3.19
CA LYS A 99 -20.87 9.51 -2.59
C LYS A 99 -20.69 9.92 -1.13
N GLU A 100 -19.87 9.19 -0.38
CA GLU A 100 -19.51 9.51 1.01
C GLU A 100 -18.80 10.86 1.10
N ILE A 101 -17.91 11.16 0.14
CA ILE A 101 -17.22 12.45 0.09
C ILE A 101 -18.21 13.59 -0.17
N ASN A 102 -19.06 13.45 -1.19
CA ASN A 102 -20.00 14.50 -1.60
C ASN A 102 -21.11 14.75 -0.57
N ASN A 103 -21.53 13.71 0.16
CA ASN A 103 -22.56 13.83 1.19
C ASN A 103 -21.99 14.19 2.57
N SER A 104 -20.66 14.27 2.71
CA SER A 104 -20.05 14.63 3.97
C SER A 104 -20.27 16.10 4.29
N LYS A 105 -20.64 16.39 5.54
CA LYS A 105 -20.66 17.77 6.04
C LYS A 105 -19.25 18.34 5.96
N TYR A 106 -19.15 19.64 5.67
CA TYR A 106 -17.86 20.33 5.70
C TYR A 106 -17.25 20.24 7.10
N ILE A 107 -16.02 19.74 7.19
CA ILE A 107 -15.23 19.68 8.42
C ILE A 107 -13.98 20.53 8.19
N LYS A 108 -13.67 21.41 9.15
CA LYS A 108 -12.45 22.22 9.11
C LYS A 108 -11.22 21.32 9.22
N LYS A 109 -10.19 21.60 8.43
CA LYS A 109 -8.92 20.82 8.40
C LYS A 109 -8.23 20.66 9.75
N LYS A 110 -8.35 21.65 10.64
CA LYS A 110 -7.79 21.60 12.00
C LYS A 110 -8.51 20.60 12.93
N SER A 111 -9.70 20.14 12.56
CA SER A 111 -10.44 19.19 13.39
C SER A 111 -9.88 17.77 13.21
N PRO A 112 -9.68 16.98 14.28
CA PRO A 112 -9.28 15.58 14.17
C PRO A 112 -10.22 14.74 13.29
N ALA A 113 -11.52 15.06 13.30
CA ALA A 113 -12.53 14.40 12.49
C ALA A 113 -12.37 14.65 10.97
N PHE A 114 -11.52 15.60 10.57
CA PHE A 114 -11.16 15.78 9.15
C PHE A 114 -10.25 14.65 8.65
N TRP A 115 -9.43 14.08 9.54
CA TRP A 115 -8.36 13.16 9.21
C TRP A 115 -8.71 11.70 9.49
N GLN A 116 -9.52 11.44 10.51
CA GLN A 116 -9.76 10.09 11.05
C GLN A 116 -11.25 9.79 11.21
N SER A 117 -11.63 8.53 10.96
CA SER A 117 -12.95 7.98 11.29
C SER A 117 -13.09 7.72 12.79
N GLU A 118 -14.32 7.51 13.25
CA GLU A 118 -14.60 7.10 14.64
C GLU A 118 -14.05 5.69 14.97
N SER A 119 -13.75 4.87 13.95
CA SER A 119 -13.09 3.57 14.09
C SER A 119 -11.56 3.65 14.12
N GLY A 120 -10.99 4.86 14.11
CA GLY A 120 -9.55 5.09 14.15
C GLY A 120 -8.82 4.99 12.81
N ALA A 121 -9.52 4.79 11.70
CA ALA A 121 -8.91 4.69 10.38
C ALA A 121 -8.70 6.09 9.76
N LEU A 122 -7.54 6.33 9.17
CA LEU A 122 -7.24 7.59 8.48
C LEU A 122 -7.88 7.64 7.10
N PHE A 123 -8.43 8.79 6.71
CA PHE A 123 -9.03 8.93 5.39
C PHE A 123 -7.98 8.93 4.28
N GLY A 124 -8.03 7.93 3.39
CA GLY A 124 -7.07 7.74 2.30
C GLY A 124 -7.05 8.91 1.32
N ASP A 125 -8.19 9.57 1.10
CA ASP A 125 -8.29 10.77 0.24
C ASP A 125 -7.59 12.01 0.84
N LYS A 126 -7.18 11.96 2.11
CA LYS A 126 -6.44 13.02 2.80
C LYS A 126 -4.95 12.73 2.96
N LEU A 127 -4.46 11.57 2.52
CA LEU A 127 -3.04 11.20 2.68
C LEU A 127 -2.07 12.14 1.99
N SER A 128 -2.42 12.64 0.80
CA SER A 128 -1.58 13.61 0.09
C SER A 128 -1.38 14.88 0.92
N ALA A 129 -2.44 15.37 1.58
CA ALA A 129 -2.37 16.52 2.47
C ALA A 129 -1.49 16.23 3.70
N LEU A 130 -1.56 15.00 4.23
CA LEU A 130 -0.77 14.55 5.37
C LEU A 130 0.74 14.47 5.05
N LEU A 131 1.10 14.19 3.80
CA LEU A 131 2.50 14.11 3.34
C LEU A 131 3.07 15.47 2.92
N THR A 132 2.23 16.43 2.54
CA THR A 132 2.64 17.74 2.02
C THR A 132 2.64 18.84 3.08
N GLU A 133 1.87 18.69 4.15
CA GLU A 133 1.98 19.59 5.29
C GLU A 133 3.30 19.32 6.02
N LYS A 134 4.21 20.30 5.96
CA LYS A 134 5.42 20.31 6.76
C LYS A 134 5.01 20.07 8.21
N ARG A 135 5.48 18.95 8.77
CA ARG A 135 5.58 18.76 10.21
C ARG A 135 6.49 19.87 10.70
N ASN A 136 5.91 20.94 11.23
CA ASN A 136 6.66 21.95 11.98
C ASN A 136 7.07 21.35 13.32
#